data_AF-A0A948P3N3-F1
#
_entry.id   AF-A0A948P3N3-F1
#
_cell.length_a   1.000
_cell.length_b   1.000
_cell.length_c   1.000
_cell.angle_alpha   90.00
_cell.angle_beta   90.00
_cell.angle_gamma   90.00
#
_symmetry.space_group_name_H-M   'P 1'
#
loop_
_entity.id
_entity.type
_entity.pdbx_description
1 polymer ?
#
loop_
_entity_poly.entity_id
_entity_poly.type
_entity_poly.pdbx_seq_one_letter_code
_entity_poly.pdbx_strand_id
1 'polypeptide(L)'
;MATKKARRTEEVKHKRTKKKRQFALFSVIVVASVVFLAIFFITLFDYIYPPATGKHTAAQKREKQEVILFFSDANERFLVPEKRFIPKEKATEEQAKELINALLAGSKTGLVNTFPEKAELQSVRMDGIDTLSVSFSDSLVANHPGGSAAEMATVYSITNTLTTNVPVIKKVKILIGGKERESLKGHIGLRNPFTMNRELIAPAAPPKEG
;
A
#
# COMPACT_ATOMS: atom_id res chain seq x y z
N MET A 1 -41.03 46.75 -73.31
CA MET A 1 -41.29 46.97 -71.86
C MET A 1 -41.04 45.69 -71.03
N ALA A 2 -39.80 45.17 -70.92
CA ALA A 2 -39.57 43.86 -70.29
C ALA A 2 -38.31 43.77 -69.39
N THR A 3 -37.90 44.84 -68.71
CA THR A 3 -36.57 44.89 -68.06
C THR A 3 -36.54 45.22 -66.57
N LYS A 4 -37.68 45.51 -65.91
CA LYS A 4 -37.69 45.88 -64.48
C LYS A 4 -38.01 44.72 -63.52
N LYS A 5 -38.78 43.71 -63.97
CA LYS A 5 -39.11 42.53 -63.14
C LYS A 5 -37.95 41.54 -63.02
N ALA A 6 -37.18 41.30 -64.09
CA ALA A 6 -36.07 40.34 -64.09
C ALA A 6 -34.92 40.69 -63.12
N ARG A 7 -34.53 41.99 -63.05
CA ARG A 7 -33.47 42.47 -62.14
C ARG A 7 -33.80 42.27 -60.65
N ARG A 8 -35.06 42.47 -60.25
CA ARG A 8 -35.49 42.26 -58.85
C ARG A 8 -35.43 40.78 -58.44
N THR A 9 -35.74 39.86 -59.35
CA THR A 9 -35.70 38.42 -59.07
C THR A 9 -34.26 37.90 -58.93
N GLU A 10 -33.34 38.44 -59.71
CA GLU A 10 -31.89 38.17 -59.64
C GLU A 10 -31.29 38.66 -58.31
N GLU A 11 -31.58 39.90 -57.89
CA GLU A 11 -31.08 40.48 -56.64
C GLU A 11 -31.57 39.73 -55.39
N VAL A 12 -32.83 39.29 -55.39
CA VAL A 12 -33.42 38.50 -54.28
C VAL A 12 -32.81 37.09 -54.22
N LYS A 13 -32.55 36.45 -55.39
CA LYS A 13 -31.84 35.17 -55.44
C LYS A 13 -30.40 35.31 -54.93
N HIS A 14 -29.67 36.35 -55.35
CA HIS A 14 -28.27 36.57 -54.96
C HIS A 14 -28.13 36.89 -53.45
N LYS A 15 -29.07 37.61 -52.85
CA LYS A 15 -29.11 37.82 -51.38
C LYS A 15 -29.43 36.53 -50.61
N ARG A 16 -30.35 35.69 -51.10
CA ARG A 16 -30.69 34.40 -50.47
C ARG A 16 -29.55 33.38 -50.55
N THR A 17 -28.81 33.30 -51.66
CA THR A 17 -27.67 32.38 -51.81
C THR A 17 -26.47 32.79 -50.96
N LYS A 18 -26.18 34.11 -50.84
CA LYS A 18 -25.13 34.64 -49.96
C LYS A 18 -25.41 34.34 -48.49
N LYS A 19 -26.67 34.50 -48.04
CA LYS A 19 -27.09 34.19 -46.67
C LYS A 19 -27.03 32.68 -46.37
N LYS A 20 -27.43 31.81 -47.32
CA LYS A 20 -27.29 30.35 -47.19
C LYS A 20 -25.82 29.89 -47.10
N ARG A 21 -24.91 30.49 -47.88
CA ARG A 21 -23.47 30.20 -47.80
C ARG A 21 -22.85 30.61 -46.45
N GLN A 22 -23.26 31.77 -45.91
CA GLN A 22 -22.81 32.19 -44.59
C GLN A 22 -23.33 31.25 -43.48
N PHE A 23 -24.59 30.86 -43.52
CA PHE A 23 -25.13 29.85 -42.58
C PHE A 23 -24.43 28.49 -42.71
N ALA A 24 -24.10 28.05 -43.93
CA ALA A 24 -23.33 26.83 -44.14
C ALA A 24 -21.93 26.93 -43.53
N LEU A 25 -21.22 28.05 -43.72
CA LEU A 25 -19.90 28.29 -43.11
C LEU A 25 -19.97 28.31 -41.57
N PHE A 26 -20.98 28.96 -40.99
CA PHE A 26 -21.19 28.93 -39.54
C PHE A 26 -21.46 27.52 -39.03
N SER A 27 -22.24 26.71 -39.74
CA SER A 27 -22.49 25.32 -39.34
C SER A 27 -21.21 24.46 -39.36
N VAL A 28 -20.32 24.67 -40.33
CA VAL A 28 -19.03 23.96 -40.41
C VAL A 28 -18.12 24.36 -39.24
N ILE A 29 -18.05 25.64 -38.90
CA ILE A 29 -17.25 26.14 -37.76
C ILE A 29 -17.78 25.56 -36.45
N VAL A 30 -19.11 25.54 -36.26
CA VAL A 30 -19.72 24.96 -35.06
C VAL A 30 -19.38 23.47 -34.95
N VAL A 31 -19.51 22.70 -36.02
CA VAL A 31 -19.14 21.27 -36.02
C VAL A 31 -17.65 21.08 -35.70
N ALA A 32 -16.76 21.86 -36.33
CA ALA A 32 -15.32 21.80 -36.05
C ALA A 32 -15.00 22.14 -34.58
N SER A 33 -15.67 23.13 -34.00
CA SER A 33 -15.49 23.50 -32.60
C SER A 33 -15.99 22.45 -31.61
N VAL A 34 -17.10 21.76 -31.92
CA VAL A 34 -17.59 20.65 -31.10
C VAL A 34 -16.65 19.46 -31.16
N VAL A 35 -16.11 19.12 -32.34
CA VAL A 35 -15.12 18.05 -32.48
C VAL A 35 -13.82 18.40 -31.74
N PHE A 36 -13.36 19.64 -31.86
CA PHE A 36 -12.19 20.12 -31.12
C PHE A 36 -12.41 20.03 -29.61
N LEU A 37 -13.56 20.47 -29.10
CA LEU A 37 -13.91 20.35 -27.68
C LEU A 37 -13.98 18.89 -27.24
N ALA A 38 -14.57 18.00 -28.01
CA ALA A 38 -14.63 16.58 -27.69
C ALA A 38 -13.23 15.95 -27.60
N ILE A 39 -12.36 16.23 -28.59
CA ILE A 39 -10.97 15.75 -28.58
C ILE A 39 -10.21 16.35 -27.40
N PHE A 40 -10.34 17.66 -27.17
CA PHE A 40 -9.70 18.34 -26.04
C PHE A 40 -10.14 17.76 -24.69
N PHE A 41 -11.44 17.46 -24.53
CA PHE A 41 -11.93 16.83 -23.32
C PHE A 41 -11.43 15.39 -23.18
N ILE A 42 -11.36 14.61 -24.25
CA ILE A 42 -10.79 13.25 -24.21
C ILE A 42 -9.31 13.30 -23.81
N THR A 43 -8.51 14.16 -24.43
CA THR A 43 -7.08 14.27 -24.12
C THR A 43 -6.83 14.85 -22.73
N LEU A 44 -7.63 15.81 -22.29
CA LEU A 44 -7.55 16.38 -20.95
C LEU A 44 -7.99 15.36 -19.90
N PHE A 45 -9.02 14.57 -20.18
CA PHE A 45 -9.46 13.49 -19.30
C PHE A 45 -8.41 12.38 -19.22
N ASP A 46 -7.80 11.97 -20.33
CA ASP A 46 -6.69 11.00 -20.33
C ASP A 46 -5.43 11.54 -19.62
N TYR A 47 -5.22 12.86 -19.59
CA TYR A 47 -4.10 13.46 -18.87
C TYR A 47 -4.35 13.56 -17.36
N ILE A 48 -5.56 13.95 -16.95
CA ILE A 48 -5.95 14.12 -15.53
C ILE A 48 -6.32 12.77 -14.89
N TYR A 49 -6.95 11.88 -15.67
CA TYR A 49 -7.42 10.55 -15.29
C TYR A 49 -6.88 9.53 -16.31
N PRO A 50 -5.56 9.25 -16.29
CA PRO A 50 -4.98 8.28 -17.22
C PRO A 50 -5.77 6.97 -17.17
N PRO A 51 -6.31 6.50 -18.31
CA PRO A 51 -6.99 5.23 -18.34
C PRO A 51 -5.99 4.16 -17.88
N ALA A 52 -6.44 3.22 -17.04
CA ALA A 52 -5.64 2.14 -16.48
C ALA A 52 -5.10 1.12 -17.52
N THR A 53 -4.95 1.56 -18.77
CA THR A 53 -4.49 0.84 -19.96
C THR A 53 -3.26 1.54 -20.55
N GLY A 54 -2.30 1.86 -19.69
CA GLY A 54 -0.99 2.39 -20.07
C GLY A 54 0.08 2.04 -19.04
N LYS A 55 0.78 0.91 -19.25
CA LYS A 55 2.11 0.60 -18.70
C LYS A 55 2.34 0.77 -17.18
N HIS A 56 1.31 0.55 -16.35
CA HIS A 56 1.46 0.20 -14.93
C HIS A 56 0.74 -1.12 -14.58
N THR A 57 0.43 -1.95 -15.57
CA THR A 57 -0.19 -3.27 -15.37
C THR A 57 0.85 -4.39 -15.40
N ALA A 58 1.87 -4.23 -14.56
CA ALA A 58 2.61 -5.35 -13.98
C ALA A 58 2.76 -5.16 -12.47
N ALA A 59 1.84 -4.42 -11.83
CA ALA A 59 1.34 -4.91 -10.55
C ALA A 59 0.65 -6.25 -10.89
N GLN A 60 1.44 -7.32 -10.97
CA GLN A 60 0.91 -8.67 -10.88
C GLN A 60 -0.12 -8.62 -9.77
N LYS A 61 -1.33 -9.08 -10.04
CA LYS A 61 -2.32 -9.31 -8.99
C LYS A 61 -1.70 -10.39 -8.10
N ARG A 62 -0.80 -9.98 -7.20
CA ARG A 62 -0.07 -10.88 -6.31
C ARG A 62 -1.15 -11.57 -5.50
N GLU A 63 -1.17 -12.90 -5.61
CA GLU A 63 -2.07 -13.73 -4.81
C GLU A 63 -1.93 -13.28 -3.36
N LYS A 64 -3.05 -13.05 -2.67
CA LYS A 64 -3.01 -12.70 -1.26
C LYS A 64 -3.25 -13.95 -0.43
N GLN A 65 -2.58 -14.04 0.71
CA GLN A 65 -2.81 -15.08 1.70
C GLN A 65 -3.21 -14.45 3.04
N GLU A 66 -4.05 -15.16 3.81
CA GLU A 66 -4.33 -14.81 5.20
C GLU A 66 -3.13 -15.20 6.07
N VAL A 67 -2.66 -14.26 6.89
CA VAL A 67 -1.57 -14.43 7.84
C VAL A 67 -2.00 -13.96 9.23
N ILE A 68 -1.27 -14.38 10.26
CA ILE A 68 -1.50 -14.00 11.66
C ILE A 68 -0.38 -13.08 12.12
N LEU A 69 -0.69 -11.84 12.48
CA LEU A 69 0.26 -10.87 12.98
C LEU A 69 0.02 -10.66 14.47
N PHE A 70 1.08 -10.54 15.26
CA PHE A 70 0.96 -10.41 16.71
C PHE A 70 1.18 -8.96 17.13
N PHE A 71 0.16 -8.34 17.71
CA PHE A 71 0.20 -6.99 18.28
C PHE A 71 0.00 -7.05 19.79
N SER A 72 0.28 -5.97 20.51
CA SER A 72 0.11 -5.94 21.96
C SER A 72 -1.35 -5.69 22.34
N ASP A 73 -1.79 -6.25 23.46
CA ASP A 73 -3.01 -5.83 24.14
C ASP A 73 -2.82 -4.44 24.79
N ALA A 74 -3.94 -3.85 25.26
CA ALA A 74 -3.94 -2.52 25.86
C ALA A 74 -3.11 -2.39 27.14
N ASN A 75 -2.83 -3.49 27.83
CA ASN A 75 -2.06 -3.51 29.08
C ASN A 75 -0.59 -3.92 28.89
N GLU A 76 -0.12 -4.07 27.64
CA GLU A 76 1.24 -4.52 27.31
C GLU A 76 1.65 -5.84 27.96
N ARG A 77 0.67 -6.72 28.20
CA ARG A 77 0.86 -8.00 28.89
C ARG A 77 0.90 -9.17 27.92
N PHE A 78 0.09 -9.11 26.87
CA PHE A 78 -0.06 -10.22 25.94
C PHE A 78 -0.02 -9.76 24.48
N LEU A 79 0.44 -10.66 23.63
CA LEU A 79 0.34 -10.56 22.18
C LEU A 79 -0.98 -11.16 21.70
N VAL A 80 -1.77 -10.34 21.04
CA VAL A 80 -3.06 -10.71 20.46
C VAL A 80 -2.89 -10.97 18.96
N PRO A 81 -3.36 -12.12 18.44
CA PRO A 81 -3.30 -12.41 17.02
C PRO A 81 -4.32 -11.59 16.23
N GLU A 82 -3.85 -10.92 15.18
CA GLU A 82 -4.65 -10.21 14.19
C GLU A 82 -4.51 -10.90 12.83
N LYS A 83 -5.62 -11.31 12.24
CA LYS A 83 -5.64 -11.85 10.86
C LYS A 83 -5.50 -10.73 9.84
N ARG A 84 -4.64 -10.92 8.84
CA ARG A 84 -4.40 -9.94 7.77
C ARG A 84 -4.17 -10.64 6.43
N PHE A 85 -4.72 -10.10 5.35
CA PHE A 85 -4.34 -10.50 4.00
C PHE A 85 -3.14 -9.69 3.50
N ILE A 86 -2.05 -10.37 3.18
CA ILE A 86 -0.84 -9.78 2.58
C ILE A 86 -0.48 -10.48 1.26
N PRO A 87 0.31 -9.85 0.38
CA PRO A 87 0.87 -10.53 -0.79
C PRO A 87 1.60 -11.81 -0.41
N LYS A 88 1.37 -12.86 -1.18
CA LYS A 88 2.07 -14.13 -1.09
C LYS A 88 3.29 -14.08 -2.01
N GLU A 89 4.45 -14.30 -1.42
CA GLU A 89 5.73 -14.35 -2.09
C GLU A 89 6.23 -15.79 -2.14
N LYS A 90 7.06 -16.09 -3.14
CA LYS A 90 7.62 -17.44 -3.32
C LYS A 90 8.85 -17.67 -2.42
N ALA A 91 9.68 -16.64 -2.25
CA ALA A 91 10.88 -16.73 -1.45
C ALA A 91 10.57 -16.44 0.03
N THR A 92 11.17 -17.22 0.93
CA THR A 92 11.05 -17.08 2.39
C THR A 92 11.37 -15.66 2.86
N GLU A 93 12.47 -15.08 2.38
CA GLU A 93 12.92 -13.74 2.78
C GLU A 93 11.98 -12.64 2.29
N GLU A 94 11.41 -12.78 1.10
CA GLU A 94 10.42 -11.84 0.55
C GLU A 94 9.12 -11.92 1.34
N GLN A 95 8.66 -13.14 1.66
CA GLN A 95 7.46 -13.34 2.48
C GLN A 95 7.64 -12.76 3.88
N ALA A 96 8.82 -12.93 4.48
CA ALA A 96 9.17 -12.37 5.77
C ALA A 96 9.21 -10.84 5.74
N LYS A 97 9.73 -10.21 4.66
CA LYS A 97 9.67 -8.76 4.48
C LYS A 97 8.23 -8.24 4.46
N GLU A 98 7.34 -8.90 3.72
CA GLU A 98 5.91 -8.53 3.69
C GLU A 98 5.25 -8.61 5.08
N LEU A 99 5.58 -9.65 5.87
CA LEU A 99 5.10 -9.80 7.26
C LEU A 99 5.60 -8.69 8.19
N ILE A 100 6.89 -8.34 8.11
CA ILE A 100 7.44 -7.25 8.93
C ILE A 100 6.90 -5.89 8.50
N ASN A 101 6.81 -5.61 7.20
CA ASN A 101 6.18 -4.39 6.69
C ASN A 101 4.73 -4.29 7.14
N ALA A 102 4.02 -5.41 7.20
CA ALA A 102 2.69 -5.48 7.75
C ALA A 102 2.67 -5.07 9.23
N LEU A 103 3.56 -5.61 10.08
CA LEU A 103 3.67 -5.19 11.49
C LEU A 103 3.99 -3.70 11.63
N LEU A 104 4.94 -3.18 10.85
CA LEU A 104 5.33 -1.76 10.86
C LEU A 104 4.19 -0.83 10.44
N ALA A 105 3.29 -1.29 9.57
CA ALA A 105 2.08 -0.54 9.22
C ALA A 105 1.04 -0.47 10.35
N GLY A 106 1.25 -1.20 11.44
CA GLY A 106 0.40 -1.18 12.63
C GLY A 106 -0.83 -2.09 12.55
N SER A 107 -1.54 -2.17 13.68
CA SER A 107 -2.80 -2.91 13.81
C SER A 107 -3.92 -2.26 13.00
N LYS A 108 -4.76 -3.08 12.37
CA LYS A 108 -6.00 -2.64 11.72
C LYS A 108 -7.24 -2.84 12.58
N THR A 109 -7.10 -3.49 13.72
CA THR A 109 -8.19 -3.82 14.64
C THR A 109 -8.16 -3.01 15.94
N GLY A 110 -7.22 -2.07 16.06
CA GLY A 110 -7.11 -1.17 17.22
C GLY A 110 -6.27 -1.76 18.36
N LEU A 111 -5.50 -2.83 18.10
CA LEU A 111 -4.51 -3.34 19.04
C LEU A 111 -3.31 -2.39 19.13
N VAL A 112 -2.56 -2.50 20.22
CA VAL A 112 -1.41 -1.62 20.47
C VAL A 112 -0.23 -2.02 19.58
N ASN A 113 0.34 -1.03 18.89
CA ASN A 113 1.51 -1.23 18.04
C ASN A 113 2.74 -1.61 18.87
N THR A 114 3.49 -2.60 18.38
CA THR A 114 4.71 -3.13 19.04
C THR A 114 5.98 -2.52 18.46
N PHE A 115 5.86 -1.44 17.69
CA PHE A 115 6.99 -0.74 17.12
C PHE A 115 6.83 0.75 17.40
N PRO A 116 7.94 1.46 17.67
CA PRO A 116 7.89 2.91 17.71
C PRO A 116 7.62 3.48 16.31
N GLU A 117 7.14 4.72 16.26
CA GLU A 117 6.99 5.42 14.99
C GLU A 117 8.34 5.48 14.25
N LYS A 118 8.27 5.38 12.91
CA LYS A 118 9.42 5.46 12.01
C LYS A 118 10.44 4.33 12.17
N ALA A 119 10.09 3.23 12.83
CA ALA A 119 10.88 2.01 12.74
C ALA A 119 10.95 1.55 11.28
N GLU A 120 12.16 1.23 10.81
CA GLU A 120 12.42 0.90 9.42
C GLU A 120 13.14 -0.44 9.29
N LEU A 121 12.59 -1.32 8.46
CA LEU A 121 13.22 -2.58 8.10
C LEU A 121 14.32 -2.33 7.05
N GLN A 122 15.54 -2.79 7.32
CA GLN A 122 16.67 -2.69 6.38
C GLN A 122 16.83 -3.96 5.55
N SER A 123 16.86 -5.11 6.20
CA SER A 123 17.12 -6.37 5.52
C SER A 123 16.54 -7.56 6.28
N VAL A 124 16.29 -8.61 5.52
CA VAL A 124 15.87 -9.91 6.03
C VAL A 124 16.68 -10.96 5.28
N ARG A 125 17.33 -11.86 6.01
CA ARG A 125 18.22 -12.88 5.42
C ARG A 125 18.16 -14.18 6.20
N MET A 126 18.08 -15.31 5.50
CA MET A 126 18.26 -16.62 6.12
C MET A 126 19.72 -16.79 6.56
N ASP A 127 19.90 -17.20 7.81
CA ASP A 127 21.18 -17.54 8.43
C ASP A 127 21.16 -19.04 8.76
N GLY A 128 21.74 -19.85 7.87
CA GLY A 128 21.65 -21.30 7.95
C GLY A 128 20.27 -21.84 7.54
N ILE A 129 19.81 -22.89 8.23
CA ILE A 129 18.65 -23.70 7.81
C ILE A 129 17.33 -23.11 8.30
N ASP A 130 17.28 -22.67 9.57
CA ASP A 130 16.02 -22.36 10.27
C ASP A 130 16.00 -20.99 10.98
N THR A 131 17.10 -20.24 10.88
CA THR A 131 17.24 -18.94 11.56
C THR A 131 17.13 -17.81 10.54
N LEU A 132 16.30 -16.82 10.84
CA LEU A 132 16.15 -15.63 10.02
C LEU A 132 16.75 -14.42 10.75
N SER A 133 17.73 -13.76 10.13
CA SER A 133 18.24 -12.48 10.59
C SER A 133 17.38 -11.34 10.04
N VAL A 134 16.89 -10.48 10.91
CA VAL A 134 16.06 -9.31 10.59
C VAL A 134 16.77 -8.06 11.09
N SER A 135 17.19 -7.20 10.17
CA SER A 135 17.88 -5.96 10.47
C SER A 135 16.93 -4.77 10.37
N PHE A 136 16.93 -3.95 11.40
CA PHE A 136 16.26 -2.65 11.43
C PHE A 136 17.28 -1.52 11.44
N SER A 137 16.89 -0.31 11.04
CA SER A 137 17.73 0.87 11.20
C SER A 137 17.82 1.29 12.68
N ASP A 138 18.78 2.18 12.99
CA ASP A 138 18.94 2.71 14.35
C ASP A 138 17.70 3.46 14.87
N SER A 139 16.75 3.84 13.99
CA SER A 139 15.50 4.50 14.40
C SER A 139 14.67 3.64 15.31
N LEU A 140 14.70 2.30 15.14
CA LEU A 140 14.00 1.37 16.03
C LEU A 140 14.45 1.55 17.47
N VAL A 141 15.75 1.73 17.69
CA VAL A 141 16.31 1.89 19.04
C VAL A 141 16.16 3.34 19.52
N ALA A 142 16.42 4.32 18.67
CA ALA A 142 16.33 5.72 19.04
C ALA A 142 14.93 6.06 19.58
N ASN A 143 13.89 5.60 18.88
CA ASN A 143 12.49 5.94 19.16
C ASN A 143 11.77 4.94 20.05
N HIS A 144 12.40 3.82 20.43
CA HIS A 144 11.75 2.82 21.27
C HIS A 144 11.34 3.43 22.63
N PRO A 145 10.11 3.20 23.13
CA PRO A 145 9.70 3.70 24.45
C PRO A 145 10.55 3.10 25.59
N GLY A 146 11.07 1.88 25.38
CA GLY A 146 11.84 1.15 26.38
C GLY A 146 10.95 0.46 27.40
N GLY A 147 11.54 -0.01 28.50
CA GLY A 147 10.84 -0.85 29.47
C GLY A 147 10.76 -2.32 29.03
N SER A 148 10.79 -3.21 30.01
CA SER A 148 10.81 -4.66 29.75
C SER A 148 9.58 -5.14 28.98
N ALA A 149 8.39 -4.65 29.32
CA ALA A 149 7.14 -5.04 28.66
C ALA A 149 7.14 -4.67 27.17
N ALA A 150 7.41 -3.40 26.83
CA ALA A 150 7.44 -2.96 25.45
C ALA A 150 8.56 -3.62 24.65
N GLU A 151 9.78 -3.80 25.21
CA GLU A 151 10.85 -4.51 24.51
C GLU A 151 10.48 -5.98 24.22
N MET A 152 9.85 -6.68 25.17
CA MET A 152 9.35 -8.03 24.93
C MET A 152 8.26 -8.05 23.85
N ALA A 153 7.33 -7.09 23.90
CA ALA A 153 6.26 -6.99 22.91
C ALA A 153 6.83 -6.82 21.50
N THR A 154 7.82 -5.95 21.31
CA THR A 154 8.51 -5.75 20.02
C THR A 154 9.17 -7.04 19.53
N VAL A 155 10.01 -7.66 20.35
CA VAL A 155 10.81 -8.84 20.00
C VAL A 155 9.93 -10.04 19.67
N TYR A 156 8.92 -10.31 20.50
CA TYR A 156 8.05 -11.46 20.32
C TYR A 156 6.92 -11.22 19.32
N SER A 157 6.52 -9.97 19.07
CA SER A 157 5.66 -9.62 17.93
C SER A 157 6.32 -10.03 16.61
N ILE A 158 7.59 -9.66 16.43
CA ILE A 158 8.40 -10.09 15.27
C ILE A 158 8.49 -11.61 15.20
N THR A 159 8.93 -12.22 16.30
CA THR A 159 9.31 -13.63 16.33
C THR A 159 8.10 -14.54 16.15
N ASN A 160 7.02 -14.30 16.89
CA ASN A 160 5.80 -15.11 16.78
C ASN A 160 5.14 -14.92 15.42
N THR A 161 5.14 -13.70 14.86
CA THR A 161 4.60 -13.45 13.51
C THR A 161 5.38 -14.25 12.46
N LEU A 162 6.70 -14.16 12.45
CA LEU A 162 7.52 -14.84 11.43
C LEU A 162 7.42 -16.36 11.54
N THR A 163 7.57 -16.91 12.75
CA THR A 163 7.56 -18.36 12.99
C THR A 163 6.18 -18.99 12.79
N THR A 164 5.09 -18.24 13.00
CA THR A 164 3.72 -18.72 12.79
C THR A 164 3.38 -18.83 11.31
N ASN A 165 3.78 -17.84 10.50
CA ASN A 165 3.37 -17.76 9.09
C ASN A 165 4.34 -18.41 8.11
N VAL A 166 5.60 -18.63 8.53
CA VAL A 166 6.65 -19.15 7.66
C VAL A 166 7.29 -20.36 8.32
N PRO A 167 6.79 -21.59 8.07
CA PRO A 167 7.16 -22.77 8.85
C PRO A 167 8.65 -23.13 8.84
N VAL A 168 9.41 -22.73 7.83
CA VAL A 168 10.88 -22.96 7.78
C VAL A 168 11.63 -22.09 8.81
N ILE A 169 11.07 -20.94 9.19
CA ILE A 169 11.67 -20.06 10.20
C ILE A 169 11.31 -20.59 11.59
N LYS A 170 12.31 -21.04 12.34
CA LYS A 170 12.17 -21.49 13.73
C LYS A 170 12.77 -20.51 14.72
N LYS A 171 13.76 -19.73 14.29
CA LYS A 171 14.47 -18.76 15.11
C LYS A 171 14.58 -17.42 14.38
N VAL A 172 14.56 -16.32 15.13
CA VAL A 172 14.72 -14.97 14.59
C VAL A 172 15.84 -14.26 15.33
N LYS A 173 16.84 -13.79 14.59
CA LYS A 173 17.93 -12.95 15.10
C LYS A 173 17.64 -11.50 14.74
N ILE A 174 17.64 -10.61 15.73
CA ILE A 174 17.35 -9.18 15.53
C ILE A 174 18.66 -8.42 15.47
N LEU A 175 18.85 -7.65 14.41
CA LEU A 175 20.04 -6.82 14.16
C LEU A 175 19.63 -5.35 14.07
N ILE A 176 20.55 -4.45 14.44
CA ILE A 176 20.37 -3.00 14.32
C ILE A 176 21.52 -2.45 13.47
N GLY A 177 21.19 -1.78 12.36
CA GLY A 177 22.19 -1.28 11.41
C GLY A 177 23.03 -2.41 10.79
N GLY A 178 22.46 -3.61 10.66
CA GLY A 178 23.15 -4.82 10.19
C GLY A 178 24.10 -5.45 11.20
N LYS A 179 24.16 -4.96 12.45
CA LYS A 179 25.07 -5.42 13.50
C LYS A 179 24.31 -6.01 14.67
N GLU A 180 24.98 -6.92 15.39
CA GLU A 180 24.49 -7.39 16.68
C GLU A 180 24.49 -6.24 17.69
N ARG A 181 23.50 -6.24 18.56
CA ARG A 181 23.34 -5.28 19.63
C ARG A 181 23.00 -6.01 20.92
N GLU A 182 23.32 -5.41 22.06
CA GLU A 182 23.00 -6.01 23.35
C GLU A 182 21.50 -5.98 23.65
N SER A 183 20.83 -4.85 23.43
CA SER A 183 19.40 -4.64 23.69
C SER A 183 18.86 -3.45 22.89
N LEU A 184 17.54 -3.25 22.85
CA LEU A 184 16.98 -2.01 22.29
C LEU A 184 17.19 -0.86 23.29
N LYS A 185 16.76 -1.03 24.54
CA LYS A 185 16.82 0.00 25.60
C LYS A 185 17.37 -0.51 26.95
N GLY A 186 17.82 -1.75 27.05
CA GLY A 186 18.54 -2.25 28.22
C GLY A 186 17.89 -3.43 28.94
N HIS A 187 16.68 -3.87 28.56
CA HIS A 187 15.96 -4.88 29.33
C HIS A 187 15.96 -6.28 28.70
N ILE A 188 16.00 -6.37 27.36
CA ILE A 188 15.97 -7.65 26.65
C ILE A 188 17.25 -7.85 25.83
N GLY A 189 17.94 -8.96 26.08
CA GLY A 189 19.18 -9.32 25.40
C GLY A 189 18.95 -9.80 23.97
N LEU A 190 19.49 -9.12 22.96
CA LEU A 190 19.31 -9.45 21.52
C LEU A 190 20.44 -10.33 20.94
N ARG A 191 21.44 -10.71 21.73
CA ARG A 191 22.61 -11.47 21.25
C ARG A 191 22.24 -12.86 20.71
N ASN A 192 21.22 -13.49 21.29
CA ASN A 192 20.77 -14.82 20.90
C ASN A 192 19.52 -14.74 20.02
N PRO A 193 19.37 -15.64 19.03
CA PRO A 193 18.12 -15.76 18.29
C PRO A 193 16.94 -16.15 19.19
N PHE A 194 15.77 -15.59 18.89
CA PHE A 194 14.52 -15.83 19.61
C PHE A 194 13.71 -16.94 18.93
N THR A 195 13.04 -17.76 19.74
CA THR A 195 12.04 -18.72 19.30
C THR A 195 10.63 -18.23 19.67
N MET A 196 9.61 -18.85 19.07
CA MET A 196 8.22 -18.55 19.42
C MET A 196 7.99 -18.69 20.92
N ASN A 197 7.41 -17.67 21.54
CA ASN A 197 6.95 -17.73 22.92
C ASN A 197 5.43 -17.76 22.97
N ARG A 198 4.87 -18.92 23.32
CA ARG A 198 3.42 -19.14 23.40
C ARG A 198 2.79 -18.57 24.67
N GLU A 199 3.57 -18.39 25.73
CA GLU A 199 3.08 -17.86 27.02
C GLU A 199 2.71 -16.38 26.92
N LEU A 200 3.31 -15.67 25.97
CA LEU A 200 2.98 -14.28 25.68
C LEU A 200 1.75 -14.15 24.79
N ILE A 201 1.21 -15.21 24.21
CA ILE A 201 0.00 -15.11 23.39
C ILE A 201 -1.21 -15.01 24.31
N ALA A 202 -2.08 -14.04 24.05
CA ALA A 202 -3.30 -13.87 24.82
C ALA A 202 -4.10 -15.18 24.85
N PRO A 203 -4.53 -15.64 26.04
CA PRO A 203 -5.42 -16.78 26.13
C PRO A 203 -6.70 -16.49 25.33
N ALA A 204 -7.30 -17.53 24.75
CA ALA A 204 -8.56 -17.37 24.04
C ALA A 204 -9.56 -16.64 24.94
N ALA A 205 -10.09 -15.50 24.48
CA ALA A 205 -11.05 -14.74 25.25
C ALA A 205 -12.23 -15.67 25.63
N PRO A 206 -12.70 -15.68 26.89
CA PRO A 206 -13.94 -16.37 27.21
C PRO A 206 -15.05 -15.80 26.32
N PRO A 207 -16.01 -16.64 25.86
CA PRO A 207 -17.10 -16.17 25.03
C PRO A 207 -17.78 -15.00 25.73
N LYS A 208 -18.02 -13.91 25.00
CA LYS A 208 -18.79 -12.78 25.51
C LYS A 208 -20.19 -13.31 25.83
N GLU A 209 -20.50 -13.48 27.11
CA GLU A 209 -21.87 -13.70 27.55
C GLU A 209 -22.67 -12.47 27.11
N GLY A 210 -23.67 -12.72 26.27
CA GLY A 210 -24.58 -11.69 25.73
C GLY A 210 -25.73 -11.40 26.67
#